data_AF-A0A1V5IEZ0-F1
#
_entry.id   AF-A0A1V5IEZ0-F1
#
_cell.length_a   1.000
_cell.length_b   1.000
_cell.length_c   1.000
_cell.angle_alpha   90.00
_cell.angle_beta   90.00
_cell.angle_gamma   90.00
#
_symmetry.space_group_name_H-M   'P 1'
#
loop_
_entity.id
_entity.type
_entity.pdbx_description
1 polymer ?
#
loop_
_entity_poly.entity_id
_entity_poly.type
_entity_poly.pdbx_seq_one_letter_code
_entity_poly.pdbx_strand_id
1 'polypeptide(L)' 'MHHKCVCGKNIVGKNELCAECLSIYGADRAEWPAWLKFYVNDMRRELRQERRIDEHEITFTDLGVY' A
#
# COMPACT_ATOMS: atom_id res chain seq x y z
N MET A 1 6.86 4.77 -5.01
CA MET A 1 5.76 4.28 -4.16
C MET A 1 6.38 3.66 -2.92
N HIS A 2 6.27 4.37 -1.80
CA HIS A 2 6.83 3.96 -0.52
C HIS A 2 5.66 3.73 0.42
N HIS A 3 5.52 2.53 0.94
CA HIS A 3 4.53 2.21 1.98
C HIS A 3 5.24 1.67 3.21
N LYS A 4 4.60 1.83 4.37
CA LYS A 4 5.14 1.37 5.64
C LYS A 4 4.75 -0.08 5.87
N CYS A 5 5.70 -0.87 6.31
CA CYS A 5 5.46 -2.18 6.88
C CYS A 5 4.67 -2.02 8.19
N VAL A 6 4.06 -3.11 8.63
CA VAL A 6 3.40 -3.21 9.94
C VAL A 6 4.32 -2.86 11.12
N CYS A 7 5.63 -3.06 10.98
CA CYS A 7 6.63 -2.66 11.97
C CYS A 7 7.10 -1.20 11.83
N GLY A 8 6.52 -0.42 10.93
CA GLY A 8 6.86 0.99 10.67
C GLY A 8 8.03 1.21 9.72
N LYS A 9 8.76 0.16 9.30
CA LYS A 9 9.84 0.27 8.31
C LYS A 9 9.29 0.63 6.93
N ASN A 10 9.95 1.55 6.23
CA ASN A 10 9.61 1.83 4.83
C ASN A 10 9.99 0.63 3.96
N ILE A 11 9.03 0.16 3.18
CA ILE A 11 9.24 -0.88 2.18
C ILE A 11 9.50 -0.18 0.84
N VAL A 12 10.59 -0.59 0.19
CA VAL A 12 10.93 -0.15 -1.16
C VAL A 12 10.61 -1.30 -2.11
N GLY A 13 9.54 -1.17 -2.90
CA GLY A 13 9.15 -2.16 -3.90
C GLY A 13 7.71 -2.66 -3.75
N LYS A 14 7.40 -3.79 -4.39
CA LYS A 14 6.04 -4.38 -4.45
C LYS A 14 5.71 -5.31 -3.26
N ASN A 15 6.64 -5.49 -2.33
CA ASN A 15 6.47 -6.39 -1.20
C ASN A 15 5.47 -5.82 -0.19
N GLU A 16 4.68 -6.69 0.43
CA GLU A 16 3.68 -6.29 1.43
C GLU A 16 4.29 -6.08 2.82
N LEU A 17 5.39 -6.79 3.11
CA LEU A 17 6.08 -6.80 4.38
C LEU A 17 7.58 -6.61 4.14
N CYS A 18 8.28 -6.06 5.13
CA CYS A 18 9.75 -6.03 5.13
C CYS A 18 10.31 -7.43 5.36
N ALA A 19 11.60 -7.62 5.09
CA ALA A 19 12.28 -8.92 5.23
C ALA A 19 12.11 -9.52 6.64
N GLU A 20 12.15 -8.70 7.69
CA GLU A 20 11.94 -9.15 9.07
C GLU A 20 10.52 -9.63 9.31
N CYS A 21 9.50 -8.86 8.91
CA CYS A 21 8.12 -9.30 9.07
C CYS A 21 7.79 -10.52 8.21
N LEU A 22 8.42 -10.68 7.05
CA LEU A 22 8.35 -11.91 6.25
C LEU A 22 8.97 -13.11 6.97
N SER A 23 10.05 -12.93 7.73
CA SER A 23 10.63 -14.00 8.53
C SER A 23 9.76 -14.43 9.71
N ILE A 24 8.93 -13.52 10.23
CA ILE A 24 8.03 -13.77 11.38
C ILE A 24 6.70 -14.39 10.92
N TYR A 25 6.05 -13.78 9.92
CA TYR A 25 4.71 -14.17 9.48
C TYR A 25 4.70 -15.09 8.26
N GLY A 26 5.85 -15.29 7.62
CA GLY A 26 5.96 -16.02 6.37
C GLY A 26 5.49 -15.22 5.16
N ALA A 27 5.80 -15.76 3.97
CA ALA A 27 5.32 -15.21 2.70
C ALA A 27 3.91 -15.69 2.33
N ASP A 28 3.38 -16.71 3.02
CA ASP A 28 2.05 -17.22 2.77
C ASP A 28 0.99 -16.34 3.45
N ARG A 29 0.28 -15.59 2.62
CA ARG A 29 -0.82 -14.71 3.04
C ARG A 29 -1.98 -15.48 3.68
N ALA A 30 -2.14 -16.77 3.40
CA ALA A 30 -3.18 -17.60 4.00
C ALA A 30 -2.92 -17.86 5.49
N GLU A 31 -1.66 -17.99 5.89
CA GLU A 31 -1.24 -18.26 7.28
C GLU A 31 -1.23 -16.99 8.15
N TRP A 32 -1.34 -15.82 7.53
CA TRP A 32 -1.29 -14.57 8.28
C TRP A 32 -2.45 -14.43 9.27
N PRO A 33 -2.18 -13.85 10.46
CA PRO A 33 -3.24 -13.52 11.40
C PRO A 33 -4.19 -12.49 10.79
N ALA A 34 -5.46 -12.54 11.19
CA ALA A 34 -6.52 -11.73 10.58
C ALA A 34 -6.19 -10.23 10.55
N TRP A 35 -5.66 -9.71 11.66
CA TRP A 35 -5.30 -8.29 11.78
C TRP A 35 -4.22 -7.87 10.75
N LEU A 36 -3.26 -8.74 10.43
CA LEU A 36 -2.21 -8.47 9.44
C LEU A 36 -2.79 -8.46 8.02
N LYS A 37 -3.71 -9.39 7.73
CA LYS A 37 -4.46 -9.40 6.47
C LYS A 37 -5.26 -8.11 6.29
N PHE A 38 -5.94 -7.65 7.34
CA PHE A 38 -6.68 -6.38 7.32
C PHE A 38 -5.77 -5.19 7.08
N TYR A 39 -4.67 -5.08 7.82
CA TYR A 39 -3.70 -3.99 7.67
C TYR A 39 -3.17 -3.90 6.23
N VAL A 40 -2.71 -5.02 5.68
CA VAL A 40 -2.14 -5.04 4.33
C VAL A 40 -3.20 -4.78 3.26
N ASN A 41 -4.44 -5.25 3.46
CA ASN A 41 -5.54 -4.97 2.53
C ASN A 41 -5.92 -3.49 2.52
N ASP A 42 -5.95 -2.84 3.69
CA ASP A 42 -6.26 -1.42 3.83
C ASP A 42 -5.18 -0.57 3.15
N MET A 43 -3.90 -0.83 3.47
CA MET A 43 -2.76 -0.22 2.79
C MET A 43 -2.84 -0.37 1.26
N ARG A 44 -3.13 -1.59 0.76
CA ARG A 44 -3.30 -1.82 -0.69
C ARG A 44 -4.50 -1.06 -1.28
N ARG A 45 -5.55 -0.81 -0.50
CA ARG A 45 -6.70 -0.02 -0.94
C ARG A 45 -6.30 1.43 -1.18
N GLU A 46 -5.62 2.04 -0.21
CA GLU A 46 -5.14 3.42 -0.30
C GLU A 46 -4.20 3.60 -1.50
N LEU A 47 -3.24 2.69 -1.65
CA LEU A 47 -2.31 2.68 -2.78
C LEU A 47 -3.00 2.57 -4.15
N ARG A 48 -4.09 1.81 -4.26
CA ARG A 48 -4.90 1.76 -5.48
C ARG A 48 -5.68 3.05 -5.70
N GLN A 49 -6.15 3.68 -4.63
CA GLN A 49 -6.88 4.93 -4.70
C GLN A 49 -5.97 6.06 -5.17
N GLU A 50 -4.78 6.21 -4.58
CA GLU A 50 -3.76 7.17 -5.01
C GLU A 50 -3.46 7.01 -6.50
N ARG A 51 -3.24 5.77 -6.96
CA ARG A 51 -2.99 5.49 -8.37
C ARG A 51 -4.17 5.89 -9.27
N ARG A 52 -5.41 5.65 -8.84
CA ARG A 52 -6.61 6.05 -9.60
C ARG A 52 -6.74 7.57 -9.67
N ILE A 53 -6.42 8.27 -8.59
CA ILE A 53 -6.39 9.73 -8.56
C ILE A 53 -5.33 10.22 -9.54
N ASP A 54 -4.09 9.76 -9.43
CA ASP A 54 -3.00 10.14 -10.35
C ASP A 54 -3.35 9.88 -11.83
N GLU A 55 -4.05 8.77 -12.13
CA GLU A 55 -4.47 8.43 -13.49
C GLU A 55 -5.68 9.23 -14.01
N HIS A 56 -6.53 9.80 -13.14
CA HIS A 56 -7.84 10.37 -13.52
C HIS A 56 -8.12 11.77 -12.98
N GLU A 57 -7.23 12.34 -12.16
CA GLU A 57 -7.36 13.69 -11.62
C GLU A 57 -7.24 14.69 -12.78
N ILE A 58 -8.21 15.58 -12.87
CA ILE A 58 -8.23 16.68 -13.82
C ILE A 58 -7.97 17.94 -12.98
N THR A 59 -6.94 18.69 -13.32
CA THR A 59 -6.61 19.90 -12.57
C THR A 59 -7.56 21.05 -12.95
N PHE A 60 -7.69 22.06 -12.08
CA PHE A 60 -8.47 23.26 -12.42
C PHE A 60 -7.96 23.95 -13.70
N THR A 61 -6.65 23.85 -13.95
CA THR A 61 -6.02 24.34 -15.18
C THR A 61 -6.52 23.58 -16.41
N ASP A 62 -6.65 22.26 -16.33
CA ASP A 62 -7.21 21.42 -17.41
C ASP A 62 -8.70 21.73 -17.68
N LEU A 63 -9.43 22.22 -16.67
CA LEU A 63 -10.82 22.69 -16.79
C LEU A 63 -10.93 24.14 -17.29
N GLY A 64 -9.82 24.83 -17.54
CA GLY A 64 -9.81 26.23 -17.96
C GLY A 64 -10.29 27.22 -16.89
N VAL A 65 -10.28 26.82 -15.62
CA VAL A 65 -10.62 27.65 -14.47
C VAL A 65 -9.33 28.20 -13.88
N TYR A 66 -9.12 29.51 -14.03
CA TYR A 66 -7.99 30.26 -13.48
C TYR A 66 -8.39 31.02 -12.21
#